data_AF-A0A3A8MC53-F1
#
_entry.id   AF-A0A3A8MC53-F1
#
_cell.length_a   1.000
_cell.length_b   1.000
_cell.length_c   1.000
_cell.angle_alpha   90.00
_cell.angle_beta   90.00
_cell.angle_gamma   90.00
#
_symmetry.space_group_name_H-M   'P 1'
#
loop_
_entity.id
_entity.type
_entity.pdbx_description
1 polymer ?
#
loop_
_entity_poly.entity_id
_entity_poly.type
_entity_poly.pdbx_seq_one_letter_code
_entity_poly.pdbx_strand_id
1 'polypeptide(L)'
;MVAALLLLAHAAVWQAYFQGFRLDLGSLDLPTRRYLLLAALMAFLGLPVVACLALVGARTLRAERLAGWHAAWREYPDRRSLLALGALGVLLPLAVQSALLGYAPLTDDEASYRFAARLLASFRLWVPSPPMKLFFDSSFIVNDGRLYSQYFLGWPFLLAFGMKAGVPWLINPLLSGATAVAVFLVAREWFGSAWARVAGVLFLASPLVVTGAATQMSHTAVLFALAWMLYGIQRSRAGAGAWAAALAALCFCLAFWTRPATAVGLGAPLLVLGAWGLRG
;
A
#
# COMPACT_ATOMS: atom_id res chain seq x y z
N MET A 1 20.00 -16.89 19.16
CA MET A 1 21.34 -16.61 18.62
C MET A 1 21.29 -15.97 17.22
N VAL A 2 20.69 -16.62 16.22
CA VAL A 2 20.61 -16.09 14.82
C VAL A 2 19.88 -14.74 14.73
N ALA A 3 18.73 -14.57 15.39
CA ALA A 3 17.99 -13.30 15.37
C ALA A 3 18.79 -12.13 15.99
N ALA A 4 19.52 -12.38 17.08
CA ALA A 4 20.40 -11.38 17.71
C ALA A 4 21.59 -11.02 16.79
N LEU A 5 22.16 -12.01 16.10
CA LEU A 5 23.19 -11.80 15.09
C LEU A 5 22.67 -10.97 13.91
N LEU A 6 21.45 -11.22 13.42
CA LEU A 6 20.82 -10.44 12.35
C LEU A 6 20.53 -8.99 12.79
N LEU A 7 20.08 -8.78 14.03
CA LEU A 7 19.88 -7.44 14.59
C LEU A 7 21.21 -6.69 14.75
N LEU A 8 22.26 -7.34 15.24
CA LEU A 8 23.60 -6.75 15.35
C LEU A 8 24.21 -6.47 13.97
N ALA A 9 24.03 -7.35 12.99
CA ALA A 9 24.46 -7.13 11.62
C ALA A 9 23.71 -5.95 10.99
N HIS A 10 22.39 -5.85 11.19
CA HIS A 10 21.59 -4.71 10.74
C HIS A 10 22.06 -3.40 11.39
N ALA A 11 22.30 -3.40 12.72
CA ALA A 11 22.79 -2.24 13.44
C ALA A 11 24.21 -1.82 13.00
N ALA A 12 25.11 -2.78 12.75
CA ALA A 12 26.45 -2.52 12.25
C ALA A 12 26.44 -1.96 10.82
N VAL A 13 25.60 -2.50 9.93
CA VAL A 13 25.39 -1.96 8.58
C VAL A 13 24.77 -0.56 8.66
N TRP A 14 23.80 -0.34 9.55
CA TRP A 14 23.23 0.98 9.78
C TRP A 14 24.28 1.99 10.23
N GLN A 15 25.12 1.63 11.20
CA GLN A 15 26.19 2.52 11.66
C GLN A 15 27.25 2.78 10.58
N ALA A 16 27.67 1.75 9.84
CA ALA A 16 28.72 1.88 8.83
C ALA A 16 28.30 2.73 7.61
N TYR A 17 27.03 2.66 7.20
CA TYR A 17 26.55 3.30 5.98
C TYR A 17 25.64 4.51 6.20
N PHE A 18 25.07 4.67 7.40
CA PHE A 18 24.05 5.68 7.69
C PHE A 18 24.35 6.56 8.92
N GLN A 19 25.50 6.42 9.62
CA GLN A 19 25.92 7.45 10.58
C GLN A 19 26.22 8.78 9.87
N GLY A 20 25.69 9.89 10.41
CA GLY A 20 25.86 11.21 9.81
C GLY A 20 24.98 11.46 8.58
N PHE A 21 23.85 10.73 8.47
CA PHE A 21 22.90 10.81 7.35
C PHE A 21 22.55 12.26 6.97
N ARG A 22 23.08 12.71 5.82
CA ARG A 22 22.57 13.84 5.06
C ARG A 22 21.78 13.27 3.90
N LEU A 23 20.55 13.75 3.70
CA LEU A 23 19.69 13.38 2.57
C LEU A 23 20.42 13.75 1.26
N ASP A 24 21.18 12.80 0.70
CA ASP A 24 21.53 12.80 -0.71
C ASP A 24 20.20 12.52 -1.45
N LEU A 25 19.63 13.54 -2.09
CA LEU A 25 18.30 13.54 -2.73
C LEU A 25 18.17 12.56 -3.92
N GLY A 26 19.07 11.58 -4.05
CA GLY A 26 19.11 10.64 -5.16
C GLY A 26 19.54 11.28 -6.48
N SER A 27 19.72 10.43 -7.49
CA SER A 27 19.90 10.84 -8.89
C SER A 27 18.66 10.41 -9.65
N LEU A 28 18.16 11.29 -10.53
CA LEU A 28 17.06 10.98 -11.44
C LEU A 28 17.44 9.94 -12.51
N ASP A 29 18.74 9.78 -12.77
CA ASP A 29 19.24 8.96 -13.88
C ASP A 29 19.56 7.53 -13.47
N LEU A 30 20.14 7.33 -12.27
CA LEU A 30 20.50 5.99 -11.76
C LEU A 30 20.32 5.88 -10.25
N PRO A 31 19.78 4.74 -9.76
CA PRO A 31 19.72 4.47 -8.34
C PRO A 31 21.15 4.46 -7.79
N THR A 32 21.42 5.33 -6.82
CA THR A 32 22.75 5.40 -6.20
C THR A 32 23.10 4.04 -5.59
N ARG A 33 24.39 3.71 -5.52
CA ARG A 33 24.86 2.46 -4.90
C ARG A 33 24.28 2.27 -3.49
N ARG A 34 24.07 3.37 -2.75
CA ARG A 34 23.42 3.39 -1.43
C ARG A 34 21.94 3.03 -1.49
N TYR A 35 21.19 3.55 -2.47
CA TYR A 35 19.80 3.17 -2.70
C TYR A 35 19.66 1.70 -3.09
N LEU A 36 20.53 1.20 -3.96
CA LEU A 36 20.59 -0.22 -4.30
C LEU A 36 20.91 -1.09 -3.07
N LEU A 37 21.80 -0.63 -2.19
CA LEU A 37 22.13 -1.31 -0.94
C LEU A 37 20.95 -1.30 0.04
N LEU A 38 20.21 -0.19 0.15
CA LEU A 38 19.01 -0.09 0.98
C LEU A 38 17.90 -1.00 0.45
N ALA A 39 17.63 -0.96 -0.86
CA ALA A 39 16.65 -1.81 -1.51
C ALA A 39 17.04 -3.29 -1.40
N ALA A 40 18.32 -3.62 -1.59
CA ALA A 40 18.84 -4.96 -1.37
C ALA A 40 18.68 -5.36 0.10
N LEU A 41 19.05 -4.52 1.07
CA LEU A 41 18.85 -4.81 2.49
C LEU A 41 17.37 -5.06 2.82
N MET A 42 16.45 -4.24 2.33
CA MET A 42 15.01 -4.44 2.55
C MET A 42 14.50 -5.75 1.93
N ALA A 43 14.93 -6.07 0.70
CA ALA A 43 14.57 -7.32 0.03
C ALA A 43 15.23 -8.56 0.67
N PHE A 44 16.49 -8.43 1.07
CA PHE A 44 17.37 -9.50 1.55
C PHE A 44 17.29 -9.72 3.06
N LEU A 45 16.70 -8.79 3.84
CA LEU A 45 16.36 -9.01 5.26
C LEU A 45 14.97 -9.63 5.41
N GLY A 46 14.03 -9.33 4.51
CA GLY A 46 12.67 -9.89 4.55
C GLY A 46 12.65 -11.40 4.33
N LEU A 47 13.36 -11.89 3.31
CA LEU A 47 13.39 -13.32 2.96
C LEU A 47 13.98 -14.21 4.09
N PRO A 48 15.13 -13.89 4.71
CA PRO A 48 15.66 -14.65 5.84
C PRO A 48 14.77 -14.58 7.08
N VAL A 49 14.09 -13.45 7.34
CA VAL A 49 13.15 -13.35 8.46
C VAL A 49 11.95 -14.28 8.23
N VAL A 50 11.37 -14.29 7.02
CA VAL A 50 10.29 -15.21 6.67
C VAL A 50 10.75 -16.66 6.74
N ALA A 51 11.93 -16.99 6.20
CA ALA A 51 12.51 -18.33 6.27
C ALA A 51 12.78 -18.76 7.72
N CYS A 52 13.31 -17.87 8.56
CA CYS A 52 13.55 -18.14 9.97
C CYS A 52 12.23 -18.35 10.74
N LEU A 53 11.22 -17.51 10.52
CA LEU A 53 9.89 -17.68 11.11
C LEU A 53 9.24 -18.99 10.67
N ALA A 54 9.36 -19.36 9.39
CA ALA A 54 8.86 -20.63 8.87
C ALA A 54 9.59 -21.83 9.51
N LEU A 55 10.92 -21.78 9.62
CA LEU A 55 11.72 -22.83 10.26
C LEU A 55 11.45 -22.96 11.76
N VAL A 56 11.32 -21.84 12.47
CA VAL A 56 10.94 -21.83 13.89
C VAL A 56 9.54 -22.38 14.04
N GLY A 57 8.59 -21.93 13.22
CA GLY A 57 7.21 -22.45 13.18
C GLY A 57 7.19 -23.97 12.96
N ALA A 58 7.90 -24.46 11.94
CA ALA A 58 7.98 -25.89 11.64
C ALA A 58 8.58 -26.73 12.77
N ARG A 59 9.49 -26.16 13.58
CA ARG A 59 10.14 -26.86 14.70
C ARG A 59 9.38 -26.75 16.02
N THR A 60 8.53 -25.74 16.20
CA THR A 60 7.89 -25.42 17.48
C THR A 60 6.39 -25.68 17.49
N LEU A 61 5.72 -25.59 16.34
CA LEU A 61 4.29 -25.85 16.22
C LEU A 61 4.04 -27.36 16.19
N ARG A 62 3.53 -27.88 17.30
CA ARG A 62 2.99 -29.25 17.36
C ARG A 62 1.77 -29.36 16.45
N ALA A 63 1.69 -30.45 15.68
CA ALA A 63 0.59 -30.69 14.72
C ALA A 63 -0.80 -30.58 15.38
N GLU A 64 -0.95 -31.10 16.60
CA GLU A 64 -2.19 -31.01 17.38
C GLU A 64 -2.60 -29.57 17.70
N ARG A 65 -1.65 -28.71 18.10
CA ARG A 65 -1.92 -27.30 18.38
C ARG A 65 -2.30 -26.54 17.12
N LEU A 66 -1.63 -26.84 16.00
CA LEU A 66 -1.94 -26.24 14.71
C LEU A 66 -3.33 -26.65 14.23
N ALA A 67 -3.69 -27.93 14.38
CA ALA A 67 -5.01 -28.44 14.06
C ALA A 67 -6.11 -27.79 14.92
N GLY A 68 -5.87 -27.67 16.24
CA GLY A 68 -6.79 -27.01 17.16
C GLY A 68 -7.00 -25.52 16.83
N TRP A 69 -5.92 -24.78 16.57
CA TRP A 69 -5.99 -23.37 16.15
C TRP A 69 -6.72 -23.23 14.81
N HIS A 70 -6.40 -24.08 13.83
CA HIS A 70 -7.01 -24.05 12.51
C HIS A 70 -8.51 -24.35 12.58
N ALA A 71 -8.93 -25.33 13.38
CA ALA A 71 -10.34 -25.63 13.62
C ALA A 71 -11.08 -24.46 14.27
N ALA A 72 -10.53 -23.92 15.38
CA ALA A 72 -11.14 -22.80 16.09
C ALA A 72 -11.28 -21.55 15.19
N TRP A 73 -10.26 -21.27 14.37
CA TRP A 73 -10.31 -20.15 13.45
C TRP A 73 -11.25 -20.42 12.27
N ARG A 74 -11.32 -21.65 11.77
CA ARG A 74 -12.27 -22.03 10.72
C ARG A 74 -13.73 -21.81 11.16
N GLU A 75 -14.05 -22.12 12.41
CA GLU A 75 -15.41 -21.97 12.97
C GLU A 75 -15.76 -20.52 13.35
N TYR A 76 -14.76 -19.65 13.51
CA TYR A 76 -15.00 -18.26 13.88
C TYR A 76 -15.80 -17.52 12.79
N PRO A 77 -16.79 -16.66 13.10
CA PRO A 77 -17.60 -16.02 12.07
C PRO A 77 -16.80 -15.06 11.16
N ASP A 78 -16.82 -15.31 9.85
CA ASP A 78 -16.15 -14.46 8.85
C ASP A 78 -16.57 -12.98 8.95
N ARG A 79 -17.85 -12.70 9.20
CA ARG A 79 -18.37 -11.34 9.33
C ARG A 79 -17.66 -10.56 10.45
N ARG A 80 -17.36 -11.21 11.57
CA ARG A 80 -16.64 -10.57 12.69
C ARG A 80 -15.19 -10.30 12.31
N SER A 81 -14.55 -11.23 11.59
CA SER A 81 -13.19 -11.03 11.08
C SER A 81 -13.11 -9.88 10.07
N LEU A 82 -14.08 -9.79 9.15
CA LEU A 82 -14.15 -8.68 8.19
C LEU A 82 -14.30 -7.32 8.89
N LEU A 83 -15.21 -7.23 9.87
CA LEU A 83 -15.42 -6.01 10.65
C LEU A 83 -14.17 -5.64 11.47
N ALA A 84 -13.56 -6.61 12.15
CA ALA A 84 -12.37 -6.39 12.95
C ALA A 84 -11.17 -5.97 12.09
N LEU A 85 -10.90 -6.66 10.98
CA LEU A 85 -9.81 -6.32 10.06
C LEU A 85 -10.03 -4.96 9.41
N GLY A 86 -11.26 -4.67 8.97
CA GLY A 86 -11.62 -3.37 8.41
C GLY A 86 -11.43 -2.25 9.42
N ALA A 87 -11.97 -2.40 10.64
CA ALA A 87 -11.85 -1.41 11.71
C ALA A 87 -10.38 -1.20 12.13
N LEU A 88 -9.63 -2.28 12.38
CA LEU A 88 -8.22 -2.19 12.75
C LEU A 88 -7.37 -1.59 11.63
N GLY A 89 -7.69 -1.90 10.36
CA GLY A 89 -7.01 -1.31 9.21
C GLY A 89 -7.20 0.21 9.07
N VAL A 90 -8.28 0.77 9.64
CA VAL A 90 -8.48 2.22 9.77
C VAL A 90 -7.83 2.75 11.04
N LEU A 91 -8.04 2.09 12.18
CA LEU A 91 -7.64 2.59 13.49
C LEU A 91 -6.12 2.59 13.68
N LEU A 92 -5.40 1.58 13.17
CA LEU A 92 -3.95 1.49 13.35
C LEU A 92 -3.20 2.64 12.64
N PRO A 93 -3.46 2.95 11.34
CA PRO A 93 -2.86 4.12 10.70
C PRO A 93 -3.26 5.43 11.37
N LEU A 94 -4.51 5.57 11.83
CA LEU A 94 -4.95 6.77 12.56
C LEU A 94 -4.19 6.96 13.87
N ALA A 95 -3.97 5.87 14.63
CA ALA A 95 -3.20 5.91 15.85
C ALA A 95 -1.74 6.32 15.60
N VAL A 96 -1.12 5.78 14.54
CA VAL A 96 0.23 6.20 14.12
C VAL A 96 0.25 7.68 13.72
N GLN A 97 -0.74 8.12 12.94
CA GLN A 97 -0.83 9.49 12.49
C GLN A 97 -1.01 10.48 13.65
N SER A 98 -1.88 10.16 14.62
CA SER A 98 -2.16 11.01 15.77
C SER A 98 -1.02 11.02 16.79
N ALA A 99 -0.42 9.86 17.07
CA ALA A 99 0.57 9.72 18.13
C ALA A 99 1.99 10.10 17.68
N LEU A 100 2.32 9.92 16.39
CA LEU A 100 3.69 10.07 15.90
C LEU A 100 3.83 11.17 14.84
N LEU A 101 2.87 11.32 13.93
CA LEU A 101 3.05 12.15 12.72
C LEU A 101 2.36 13.53 12.80
N GLY A 102 1.47 13.74 13.77
CA GLY A 102 0.81 15.03 13.99
C GLY A 102 -0.06 15.52 12.83
N TYR A 103 -0.55 14.62 11.97
CA TYR A 103 -1.35 14.94 10.76
C TYR A 103 -0.65 15.87 9.75
N ALA A 104 0.67 16.05 9.86
CA ALA A 104 1.44 16.88 8.95
C ALA A 104 1.91 16.06 7.73
N PRO A 105 1.96 16.66 6.52
CA PRO A 105 2.66 16.05 5.40
C PRO A 105 4.15 15.96 5.75
N LEU A 106 4.75 14.80 5.53
CA LEU A 106 6.13 14.51 5.89
C LEU A 106 7.07 14.60 4.70
N THR A 107 6.54 14.46 3.48
CA THR A 107 7.33 14.47 2.24
C THR A 107 6.85 15.52 1.26
N ASP A 108 7.74 15.93 0.36
CA ASP A 108 7.43 16.83 -0.75
C ASP A 108 6.39 16.22 -1.70
N ASP A 109 6.36 14.89 -1.82
CA ASP A 109 5.34 14.17 -2.57
C ASP A 109 3.94 14.46 -2.04
N GLU A 110 3.77 14.41 -0.71
CA GLU A 110 2.48 14.69 -0.06
C GLU A 110 2.03 16.13 -0.32
N ALA A 111 2.94 17.10 -0.29
CA ALA A 111 2.61 18.48 -0.66
C ALA A 111 2.12 18.59 -2.10
N SER A 112 2.79 17.91 -3.03
CA SER A 112 2.40 17.86 -4.46
C SER A 112 1.06 17.16 -4.67
N TYR A 113 0.80 16.03 -4.00
CA TYR A 113 -0.50 15.35 -4.02
C TYR A 113 -1.62 16.21 -3.46
N ARG A 114 -1.38 16.91 -2.34
CA ARG A 114 -2.37 17.84 -1.75
C ARG A 114 -2.67 18.99 -2.70
N PHE A 115 -1.67 19.53 -3.38
CA PHE A 115 -1.87 20.58 -4.38
C PHE A 115 -2.75 20.10 -5.54
N ALA A 116 -2.42 18.95 -6.13
CA ALA A 116 -3.24 18.32 -7.16
C ALA A 116 -4.68 18.04 -6.68
N ALA A 117 -4.83 17.52 -5.45
CA ALA A 117 -6.14 17.24 -4.86
C ALA A 117 -6.97 18.52 -4.64
N ARG A 118 -6.35 19.64 -4.28
CA ARG A 118 -7.04 20.95 -4.19
C ARG A 118 -7.50 21.45 -5.56
N LEU A 119 -6.64 21.32 -6.58
CA LEU A 119 -7.01 21.66 -7.95
C LEU A 119 -8.23 20.85 -8.38
N LEU A 120 -8.19 19.52 -8.23
CA LEU A 120 -9.31 18.63 -8.55
C LEU A 120 -10.56 18.93 -7.71
N ALA A 121 -10.40 19.25 -6.42
CA ALA A 121 -11.53 19.65 -5.57
C ALA A 121 -12.22 20.92 -6.09
N SER A 122 -11.46 21.82 -6.73
CA SER A 122 -11.96 23.03 -7.40
C SER A 122 -12.36 22.81 -8.87
N PHE A 123 -12.40 21.57 -9.35
CA PHE A 123 -12.66 21.20 -10.76
C PHE A 123 -11.64 21.81 -11.74
N ARG A 124 -10.39 21.95 -11.31
CA ARG A 124 -9.26 22.42 -12.13
C ARG A 124 -8.21 21.34 -12.26
N LEU A 125 -7.51 21.33 -13.39
CA LEU A 125 -6.33 20.48 -13.59
C LEU A 125 -5.02 21.23 -13.37
N TRP A 126 -5.07 22.56 -13.50
CA TRP A 126 -3.93 23.46 -13.36
C TRP A 126 -4.44 24.88 -13.04
N VAL A 127 -3.52 25.75 -12.62
CA VAL A 127 -3.75 27.21 -12.50
C VAL A 127 -2.65 27.96 -13.26
N PRO A 128 -2.85 29.22 -13.69
CA PRO A 128 -1.78 29.98 -14.33
C PRO A 128 -0.56 30.09 -13.42
N SER A 129 0.64 30.03 -14.02
CA SER A 129 1.87 30.26 -13.28
C SER A 129 1.87 31.63 -12.61
N PRO A 130 2.29 31.73 -11.33
CA PRO A 130 2.34 33.00 -10.63
C PRO A 130 3.42 33.93 -11.25
N PRO A 131 3.23 35.27 -11.23
CA PRO A 131 4.16 36.22 -11.85
C PRO A 131 5.60 36.10 -11.33
N MET A 132 5.76 35.85 -10.02
CA MET A 132 7.08 35.60 -9.42
C MET A 132 7.39 34.11 -9.37
N LYS A 133 7.41 33.49 -10.55
CA LYS A 133 7.53 32.03 -10.78
C LYS A 133 8.59 31.34 -9.90
N LEU A 134 9.76 31.97 -9.77
CA LEU A 134 10.92 31.42 -9.06
C LEU A 134 10.63 31.01 -7.61
N PHE A 135 9.70 31.69 -6.92
CA PHE A 135 9.33 31.36 -5.53
C PHE A 135 8.35 30.19 -5.41
N PHE A 136 7.79 29.74 -6.53
CA PHE A 136 6.81 28.65 -6.60
C PHE A 136 7.33 27.43 -7.36
N ASP A 137 8.58 27.50 -7.84
CA ASP A 137 9.24 26.36 -8.47
C ASP A 137 9.64 25.33 -7.40
N SER A 138 9.26 24.08 -7.66
CA SER A 138 9.55 22.92 -6.79
C SER A 138 9.76 21.70 -7.68
N SER A 139 10.63 20.78 -7.27
CA SER A 139 10.98 19.57 -8.03
C SER A 139 9.78 18.66 -8.36
N PHE A 140 8.65 18.82 -7.65
CA PHE A 140 7.45 17.99 -7.82
C PHE A 140 6.27 18.74 -8.44
N ILE A 141 6.47 19.99 -8.85
CA ILE A 141 5.46 20.86 -9.45
C ILE A 141 5.95 21.30 -10.83
N VAL A 142 5.11 21.09 -11.85
CA VAL A 142 5.34 21.65 -13.17
C VAL A 142 4.87 23.10 -13.18
N ASN A 143 5.73 23.98 -13.64
CA ASN A 143 5.51 25.42 -13.70
C ASN A 143 5.99 25.92 -15.08
N ASP A 144 5.14 25.86 -16.11
CA ASP A 144 5.50 26.08 -17.52
C ASP A 144 4.59 27.12 -18.22
N GLY A 145 4.05 28.05 -17.44
CA GLY A 145 2.88 28.88 -17.81
C GLY A 145 1.59 28.32 -17.20
N ARG A 146 1.61 27.03 -16.84
CA ARG A 146 0.63 26.37 -15.98
C ARG A 146 1.34 25.82 -14.75
N LEU A 147 0.66 25.86 -13.61
CA LEU A 147 1.10 25.33 -12.34
C LEU A 147 0.25 24.11 -11.97
N TYR A 148 0.85 22.93 -11.95
CA TYR A 148 0.21 21.66 -11.61
C TYR A 148 1.22 20.65 -11.05
N SER A 149 0.75 19.59 -10.40
CA SER A 149 1.62 18.52 -9.90
C SER A 149 2.16 17.67 -11.06
N GLN A 150 3.42 17.24 -10.99
CA GLN A 150 3.95 16.27 -11.96
C GLN A 150 3.33 14.86 -11.80
N TYR A 151 2.66 14.59 -10.69
CA TYR A 151 2.12 13.28 -10.38
C TYR A 151 0.81 12.98 -11.10
N PHE A 152 0.58 11.69 -11.36
CA PHE A 152 -0.67 11.22 -11.93
C PHE A 152 -1.86 11.45 -10.98
N LEU A 153 -3.05 11.63 -11.57
CA LEU A 153 -4.22 12.15 -10.88
C LEU A 153 -5.05 11.11 -10.10
N GLY A 154 -4.73 9.82 -10.18
CA GLY A 154 -5.51 8.75 -9.54
C GLY A 154 -5.56 8.87 -8.01
N TRP A 155 -4.41 9.02 -7.36
CA TRP A 155 -4.37 9.27 -5.91
C TRP A 155 -4.94 10.65 -5.53
N PRO A 156 -4.51 11.76 -6.18
CA PRO A 156 -5.11 13.08 -5.97
C PRO A 156 -6.64 13.12 -6.10
N PHE A 157 -7.22 12.32 -7.01
CA PHE A 157 -8.67 12.22 -7.17
C PHE A 157 -9.35 11.65 -5.93
N LEU A 158 -8.83 10.56 -5.35
CA LEU A 158 -9.35 10.01 -4.09
C LEU A 158 -9.15 11.00 -2.94
N LEU A 159 -7.98 11.63 -2.87
CA LEU A 159 -7.66 12.61 -1.84
C LEU A 159 -8.53 13.86 -1.93
N ALA A 160 -8.97 14.27 -3.12
CA ALA A 160 -9.82 15.44 -3.34
C ALA A 160 -11.16 15.35 -2.58
N PHE A 161 -11.73 14.14 -2.42
CA PHE A 161 -12.91 13.95 -1.58
C PHE A 161 -12.63 14.28 -0.11
N GLY A 162 -11.49 13.83 0.41
CA GLY A 162 -11.05 14.16 1.76
C GLY A 162 -10.76 15.65 1.93
N MET A 163 -10.18 16.30 0.91
CA MET A 163 -9.95 17.74 0.91
C MET A 163 -11.27 18.53 0.95
N LYS A 164 -12.29 18.13 0.18
CA LYS A 164 -13.63 18.75 0.22
C LYS A 164 -14.31 18.55 1.57
N ALA A 165 -14.15 17.38 2.18
CA ALA A 165 -14.72 17.07 3.48
C ALA A 165 -13.93 17.65 4.68
N GLY A 166 -12.79 18.31 4.44
CA GLY A 166 -11.92 18.84 5.50
C GLY A 166 -11.15 17.77 6.28
N VAL A 167 -11.16 16.51 5.82
CA VAL A 167 -10.53 15.35 6.48
C VAL A 167 -9.61 14.57 5.53
N PRO A 168 -8.65 15.21 4.85
CA PRO A 168 -7.77 14.52 3.90
C PRO A 168 -6.88 13.44 4.55
N TRP A 169 -6.62 13.59 5.84
CA TRP A 169 -5.87 12.64 6.66
C TRP A 169 -6.58 11.28 6.79
N LEU A 170 -7.89 11.21 6.56
CA LEU A 170 -8.71 10.01 6.76
C LEU A 170 -8.73 9.08 5.53
N ILE A 171 -8.40 9.58 4.34
CA ILE A 171 -8.57 8.81 3.09
C ILE A 171 -7.71 7.54 3.07
N ASN A 172 -6.40 7.65 3.31
CA ASN A 172 -5.53 6.48 3.31
C ASN A 172 -5.86 5.45 4.42
N PRO A 173 -6.18 5.86 5.66
CA PRO A 173 -6.70 4.94 6.67
C PRO A 173 -7.95 4.17 6.22
N LEU A 174 -8.91 4.84 5.58
CA LEU A 174 -10.11 4.18 5.03
C LEU A 174 -9.74 3.16 3.93
N LEU A 175 -8.85 3.53 3.02
CA LEU A 175 -8.37 2.64 1.97
C LEU A 175 -7.63 1.43 2.57
N SER A 176 -6.84 1.61 3.63
CA SER A 176 -6.17 0.52 4.35
C SER A 176 -7.17 -0.47 4.96
N GLY A 177 -8.19 0.03 5.66
CA GLY A 177 -9.27 -0.81 6.18
C GLY A 177 -10.01 -1.60 5.09
N ALA A 178 -10.35 -0.94 3.99
CA ALA A 178 -10.99 -1.60 2.85
C ALA A 178 -10.05 -2.59 2.15
N THR A 179 -8.73 -2.35 2.16
CA THR A 179 -7.73 -3.29 1.64
C THR A 179 -7.63 -4.54 2.51
N ALA A 180 -7.63 -4.39 3.84
CA ALA A 180 -7.62 -5.53 4.77
C ALA A 180 -8.82 -6.47 4.54
N VAL A 181 -9.99 -5.89 4.23
CA VAL A 181 -11.19 -6.65 3.81
C VAL A 181 -10.95 -7.40 2.50
N ALA A 182 -10.44 -6.74 1.46
CA ALA A 182 -10.14 -7.40 0.19
C ALA A 182 -9.11 -8.53 0.35
N VAL A 183 -8.05 -8.33 1.13
CA VAL A 183 -7.04 -9.34 1.45
C VAL A 183 -7.68 -10.57 2.08
N PHE A 184 -8.57 -10.39 3.05
CA PHE A 184 -9.30 -11.51 3.65
C PHE A 184 -10.16 -12.23 2.62
N LEU A 185 -10.95 -11.50 1.82
CA LEU A 185 -11.88 -12.11 0.86
C LEU A 185 -11.15 -12.93 -0.21
N VAL A 186 -10.04 -12.38 -0.74
CA VAL A 186 -9.16 -13.06 -1.69
C VAL A 186 -8.51 -14.30 -1.07
N ALA A 187 -7.89 -14.16 0.11
CA ALA A 187 -7.20 -15.26 0.74
C ALA A 187 -8.16 -16.39 1.16
N ARG A 188 -9.41 -16.06 1.52
CA ARG A 188 -10.42 -17.04 1.89
C ARG A 188 -10.78 -17.96 0.73
N GLU A 189 -10.87 -17.44 -0.48
CA GLU A 189 -11.20 -18.24 -1.66
C GLU A 189 -10.11 -19.28 -1.97
N TRP A 190 -8.84 -18.92 -1.77
CA TRP A 190 -7.70 -19.80 -2.08
C TRP A 190 -7.32 -20.74 -0.94
N PHE A 191 -7.41 -20.28 0.31
CA PHE A 191 -6.83 -20.97 1.45
C PHE A 191 -7.84 -21.24 2.58
N GLY A 192 -9.10 -20.83 2.42
CA GLY A 192 -10.13 -20.94 3.45
C GLY A 192 -10.01 -19.87 4.53
N SER A 193 -11.04 -19.77 5.38
CA SER A 193 -11.18 -18.63 6.30
C SER A 193 -10.07 -18.54 7.34
N ALA A 194 -9.57 -19.66 7.88
CA ALA A 194 -8.53 -19.65 8.91
C ALA A 194 -7.25 -18.94 8.42
N TRP A 195 -6.78 -19.30 7.23
CA TRP A 195 -5.61 -18.69 6.60
C TRP A 195 -5.89 -17.26 6.11
N ALA A 196 -7.12 -16.95 5.71
CA ALA A 196 -7.51 -15.59 5.38
C ALA A 196 -7.37 -14.61 6.55
N ARG A 197 -7.68 -15.06 7.78
CA ARG A 197 -7.45 -14.25 8.99
C ARG A 197 -5.97 -14.02 9.23
N VAL A 198 -5.13 -15.03 9.02
CA VAL A 198 -3.67 -14.88 9.11
C VAL A 198 -3.17 -13.87 8.09
N ALA A 199 -3.63 -13.95 6.84
CA ALA A 199 -3.27 -12.97 5.81
C ALA A 199 -3.66 -11.54 6.22
N GLY A 200 -4.86 -11.35 6.76
CA GLY A 200 -5.31 -10.05 7.29
C GLY A 200 -4.47 -9.55 8.48
N VAL A 201 -4.12 -10.43 9.42
CA VAL A 201 -3.25 -10.08 10.56
C VAL A 201 -1.85 -9.71 10.09
N LEU A 202 -1.27 -10.47 9.16
CA LEU A 202 0.06 -10.16 8.60
C LEU A 202 0.06 -8.85 7.82
N PHE A 203 -1.03 -8.56 7.09
CA PHE A 203 -1.21 -7.27 6.42
C PHE A 203 -1.21 -6.11 7.42
N LEU A 204 -1.96 -6.22 8.51
CA LEU A 204 -2.04 -5.18 9.54
C LEU A 204 -0.81 -5.09 10.44
N ALA A 205 -0.06 -6.18 10.58
CA ALA A 205 1.20 -6.20 11.32
C ALA A 205 2.38 -5.63 10.51
N SER A 206 2.21 -5.47 9.19
CA SER A 206 3.26 -4.95 8.30
C SER A 206 3.51 -3.46 8.59
N PRO A 207 4.73 -3.08 9.03
CA PRO A 207 5.04 -1.68 9.27
C PRO A 207 4.86 -0.83 8.03
N LEU A 208 5.23 -1.34 6.84
CA LEU A 208 5.12 -0.61 5.57
C LEU A 208 3.66 -0.29 5.21
N VAL A 209 2.73 -1.21 5.52
CA VAL A 209 1.30 -1.01 5.27
C VAL A 209 0.75 0.05 6.22
N VAL A 210 1.02 -0.09 7.52
CA VAL A 210 0.49 0.82 8.53
C VAL A 210 1.08 2.22 8.40
N THR A 211 2.40 2.35 8.23
CA THR A 211 3.05 3.66 8.04
C THR A 211 2.66 4.28 6.70
N GLY A 212 2.62 3.50 5.62
CA GLY A 212 2.17 3.97 4.32
C GLY A 212 0.75 4.54 4.38
N ALA A 213 -0.15 3.86 5.09
CA ALA A 213 -1.52 4.31 5.30
C ALA A 213 -1.66 5.49 6.28
N ALA A 214 -0.67 5.72 7.15
CA ALA A 214 -0.66 6.87 8.07
C ALA A 214 -0.21 8.17 7.38
N THR A 215 0.49 8.05 6.24
CA THR A 215 0.89 9.17 5.36
C THR A 215 -0.12 9.41 4.23
N GLN A 216 0.07 10.44 3.43
CA GLN A 216 -0.70 10.71 2.20
C GLN A 216 0.00 10.20 0.93
N MET A 217 0.73 9.08 1.04
CA MET A 217 1.41 8.47 -0.10
C MET A 217 0.47 7.67 -0.99
N SER A 218 0.74 7.67 -2.29
CA SER A 218 -0.05 6.96 -3.32
C SER A 218 0.03 5.43 -3.24
N HIS A 219 0.96 4.88 -2.44
CA HIS A 219 1.17 3.44 -2.27
C HIS A 219 -0.08 2.72 -1.72
N THR A 220 -0.74 3.34 -0.73
CA THR A 220 -1.94 2.78 -0.11
C THR A 220 -3.09 2.67 -1.11
N ALA A 221 -3.26 3.70 -1.95
CA ALA A 221 -4.30 3.72 -2.98
C ALA A 221 -4.08 2.69 -4.09
N VAL A 222 -2.84 2.51 -4.56
CA VAL A 222 -2.56 1.47 -5.57
C VAL A 222 -2.73 0.06 -4.98
N LEU A 223 -2.36 -0.15 -3.71
CA LEU A 223 -2.51 -1.44 -3.04
C LEU A 223 -3.99 -1.80 -2.85
N PHE A 224 -4.80 -0.82 -2.43
CA PHE A 224 -6.26 -0.92 -2.39
C PHE A 224 -6.81 -1.33 -3.76
N ALA A 225 -6.44 -0.59 -4.80
CA ALA A 225 -6.92 -0.84 -6.14
C ALA A 225 -6.56 -2.25 -6.63
N LEU A 226 -5.30 -2.68 -6.46
CA LEU A 226 -4.87 -4.01 -6.89
C LEU A 226 -5.52 -5.15 -6.09
N ALA A 227 -5.73 -4.98 -4.79
CA ALA A 227 -6.39 -5.99 -3.96
C ALA A 227 -7.86 -6.19 -4.38
N TRP A 228 -8.60 -5.10 -4.60
CA TRP A 228 -9.99 -5.16 -5.09
C TRP A 228 -10.09 -5.57 -6.55
N MET A 229 -9.10 -5.26 -7.38
CA MET A 229 -8.98 -5.78 -8.74
C MET A 229 -8.90 -7.31 -8.71
N LEU A 230 -8.03 -7.86 -7.87
CA LEU A 230 -7.85 -9.31 -7.74
C LEU A 230 -9.12 -10.00 -7.22
N TYR A 231 -9.82 -9.38 -6.27
CA TYR A 231 -11.13 -9.85 -5.83
C TYR A 231 -12.15 -9.84 -6.98
N GLY A 232 -12.23 -8.77 -7.76
CA GLY A 232 -13.09 -8.67 -8.94
C GLY A 232 -12.81 -9.76 -9.97
N ILE A 233 -11.53 -10.05 -10.25
CA ILE A 233 -11.11 -11.15 -11.13
C ILE A 233 -11.59 -12.50 -10.61
N GLN A 234 -11.40 -12.80 -9.32
CA GLN A 234 -11.87 -14.05 -8.71
C GLN A 234 -13.39 -14.20 -8.83
N ARG A 235 -14.14 -13.14 -8.49
CA ARG A 235 -15.59 -13.14 -8.61
C ARG A 235 -16.07 -13.29 -10.05
N SER A 236 -15.38 -12.67 -11.02
CA SER A 236 -15.69 -12.82 -12.43
C SER A 236 -15.49 -14.27 -12.88
N ARG A 237 -14.41 -14.93 -12.45
CA ARG A 237 -14.13 -16.35 -12.75
C ARG A 237 -15.12 -17.30 -12.11
N ALA A 238 -15.64 -16.94 -10.94
CA ALA A 238 -16.71 -17.68 -10.28
C ALA A 238 -18.11 -17.37 -10.84
N GLY A 239 -18.22 -16.71 -12.00
CA GLY A 239 -19.51 -16.45 -12.67
C GLY A 239 -20.38 -15.38 -12.02
N ALA A 240 -19.81 -14.48 -11.19
CA ALA A 240 -20.60 -13.51 -10.43
C ALA A 240 -21.29 -12.42 -11.28
N GLY A 241 -21.13 -12.42 -12.60
CA GLY A 241 -21.74 -11.46 -13.53
C GLY A 241 -20.87 -10.23 -13.83
N ALA A 242 -21.41 -9.31 -14.62
CA ALA A 242 -20.66 -8.19 -15.21
C ALA A 242 -20.09 -7.19 -14.16
N TRP A 243 -20.70 -7.09 -12.98
CA TRP A 243 -20.20 -6.19 -11.92
C TRP A 243 -18.80 -6.55 -11.45
N ALA A 244 -18.44 -7.84 -11.45
CA ALA A 244 -17.14 -8.31 -10.99
C ALA A 244 -16.04 -7.95 -11.99
N ALA A 245 -16.33 -8.09 -13.29
CA ALA A 245 -15.45 -7.63 -14.37
C ALA A 245 -15.31 -6.10 -14.38
N ALA A 246 -16.42 -5.38 -14.15
CA ALA A 246 -16.40 -3.92 -14.03
C ALA A 246 -15.56 -3.46 -12.84
N LEU A 247 -15.67 -4.12 -11.68
CA LEU A 247 -14.83 -3.85 -10.50
C LEU A 247 -13.35 -4.05 -10.84
N ALA A 248 -12.99 -5.17 -11.48
CA ALA A 248 -11.61 -5.42 -11.90
C ALA A 248 -11.08 -4.32 -12.84
N ALA A 249 -11.86 -3.95 -13.87
CA ALA A 249 -11.47 -2.91 -14.81
C ALA A 249 -11.32 -1.53 -14.15
N LEU A 250 -12.30 -1.13 -13.32
CA LEU A 250 -12.27 0.15 -12.60
C LEU A 250 -11.07 0.23 -11.66
N CYS A 251 -10.80 -0.84 -10.92
CA CYS A 251 -9.65 -0.92 -10.03
C CYS A 251 -8.32 -0.90 -10.79
N PHE A 252 -8.24 -1.55 -11.97
CA PHE A 252 -7.04 -1.43 -12.82
C PHE A 252 -6.84 0.00 -13.32
N CYS A 253 -7.89 0.66 -13.80
CA CYS A 253 -7.81 2.06 -14.23
C CYS A 253 -7.37 2.97 -13.07
N LEU A 254 -7.94 2.78 -11.87
CA LEU A 254 -7.52 3.52 -10.68
C LEU A 254 -6.06 3.26 -10.33
N ALA A 255 -5.60 2.01 -10.38
CA ALA A 255 -4.21 1.66 -10.15
C ALA A 255 -3.29 2.33 -11.19
N PHE A 256 -3.67 2.30 -12.48
CA PHE A 256 -2.92 2.88 -13.58
C PHE A 256 -2.78 4.40 -13.42
N TRP A 257 -3.89 5.09 -13.19
CA TRP A 257 -3.87 6.54 -12.95
C TRP A 257 -3.23 6.94 -11.63
N THR A 258 -3.03 6.01 -10.70
CA THR A 258 -2.32 6.27 -9.45
C THR A 258 -0.81 6.06 -9.63
N ARG A 259 -0.40 4.90 -10.15
CA ARG A 259 0.99 4.48 -10.35
C ARG A 259 1.09 3.54 -11.57
N PRO A 260 1.31 4.07 -12.79
CA PRO A 260 1.28 3.27 -14.03
C PRO A 260 2.24 2.10 -14.04
N ALA A 261 3.48 2.30 -13.57
CA ALA A 261 4.49 1.24 -13.53
C ALA A 261 4.04 0.05 -12.66
N THR A 262 3.41 0.32 -11.52
CA THR A 262 2.89 -0.72 -10.62
C THR A 262 1.67 -1.41 -11.23
N ALA A 263 0.76 -0.64 -11.84
CA ALA A 263 -0.44 -1.20 -12.47
C ALA A 263 -0.10 -2.06 -13.69
N VAL A 264 0.82 -1.63 -14.55
CA VAL A 264 1.27 -2.42 -15.70
C VAL A 264 2.09 -3.62 -15.24
N GLY A 265 3.03 -3.45 -14.29
CA GLY A 265 3.90 -4.52 -13.83
C GLY A 265 3.18 -5.64 -13.07
N LEU A 266 2.17 -5.30 -12.25
CA LEU A 266 1.44 -6.29 -11.44
C LEU A 266 0.01 -6.51 -11.92
N GLY A 267 -0.69 -5.43 -12.28
CA GLY A 267 -2.10 -5.48 -12.64
C GLY A 267 -2.37 -6.11 -14.01
N ALA A 268 -1.58 -5.75 -15.03
CA ALA A 268 -1.81 -6.24 -16.39
C ALA A 268 -1.64 -7.77 -16.52
N PRO A 269 -0.59 -8.41 -15.95
CA PRO A 269 -0.49 -9.87 -15.97
C PRO A 269 -1.69 -10.55 -15.29
N LEU A 270 -2.15 -10.02 -14.15
CA LEU A 270 -3.31 -10.57 -13.45
C LEU A 270 -4.60 -10.46 -14.26
N LEU A 271 -4.81 -9.34 -14.97
CA LEU A 271 -5.95 -9.19 -15.87
C LEU A 271 -5.89 -10.16 -17.05
N VAL A 272 -4.73 -10.34 -17.66
CA VAL A 272 -4.53 -11.27 -18.78
C VAL A 272 -4.80 -12.71 -18.32
N LEU A 273 -4.21 -13.13 -17.20
CA LEU A 273 -4.44 -14.45 -16.62
C LEU A 273 -5.91 -14.66 -16.23
N GLY A 274 -6.55 -13.62 -15.68
CA GLY A 274 -7.97 -13.61 -15.37
C GLY A 274 -8.84 -13.81 -16.61
N ALA A 275 -8.53 -13.11 -17.70
CA ALA A 275 -9.26 -13.18 -18.96
C ALA A 275 -9.04 -14.51 -19.70
N TRP A 276 -7.84 -15.08 -19.66
CA TRP A 276 -7.56 -16.39 -20.24
C TRP A 276 -8.29 -17.51 -19.51
N GLY A 277 -8.38 -17.45 -18.19
CA GLY A 277 -9.12 -18.42 -17.38
C GLY A 277 -10.64 -18.36 -17.52
N LEU A 278 -11.19 -17.38 -18.25
CA LEU A 278 -12.63 -17.28 -18.58
C LEU A 278 -12.99 -17.93 -19.93
N ARG A 279 -11.99 -18.36 -20.71
CA ARG A 279 -12.17 -18.92 -22.08
C ARG A 279 -12.17 -20.45 -22.14
N GLY A 280 -12.11 -21.14 -21.01
CA GLY A 280 -12.23 -22.60 -20.89
C GLY A 280 -13.34 -22.96 -19.92
#